data_AF-A0A929DNR0-F1
#
_entry.id   AF-A0A929DNR0-F1
#
_cell.length_a   1.000
_cell.length_b   1.000
_cell.length_c   1.000
_cell.angle_alpha   90.00
_cell.angle_beta   90.00
_cell.angle_gamma   90.00
#
_symmetry.space_group_name_H-M   'P 1'
#
loop_
_entity.id
_entity.type
_entity.pdbx_description
1 polymer ?
#
loop_
_entity_poly.entity_id
_entity_poly.type
_entity_poly.pdbx_seq_one_letter_code
_entity_poly.pdbx_strand_id
1 'polypeptide(L)'
;MPAIEENGTQRPFPSREMVKIAVDAMGGDYAPDEIIKGAVTAARRGDVEVVLVGPASILKSGISKYDREGLLISQVDAEAVIKEGEHPALAVRRKPDASIAVAVKLAKAGKVDAVLSAGSTGAAAVSAIQFLGMMPGIDRPTVCAPLVGFAPKTVLVDGGANVDCKPEHLLSFAVVGSVYAKKLLGVPNPKVALLSVGAEEGKGSRLIQESYPILQSSGLDFIGNIEGNDVLSGRANVIVCDAVLGNVLMKFYESIGQYFVKWLTGKLGRLPLAGSVGRLLDQMISFTRITRDESDGGGLLWGINGVVHLMHGNSRAQQVDRAIARARCAVETDLVGSLRYELEIIQTKCKEYLGTKLHSSGTSATLAADGPTYSHTSW
;
A
#
# COMPACT_ATOMS: atom_id res chain seq x y z
N MET A 1 18.80 10.43 38.58
CA MET A 1 18.70 11.66 37.76
C MET A 1 20.07 12.27 37.67
N PRO A 2 20.65 12.28 36.47
CA PRO A 2 21.05 13.55 35.85
C PRO A 2 20.49 13.69 34.43
N ALA A 3 20.41 14.94 33.99
CA ALA A 3 19.76 15.43 32.79
C ALA A 3 20.38 14.91 31.49
N ILE A 4 19.53 14.56 30.54
CA ILE A 4 19.89 14.36 29.13
C ILE A 4 19.69 15.70 28.44
N GLU A 5 20.76 16.20 27.84
CA GLU A 5 20.80 17.43 27.05
C GLU A 5 19.82 17.34 25.86
N GLU A 6 18.79 18.18 25.87
CA GLU A 6 18.00 18.50 24.69
C GLU A 6 18.82 19.42 23.78
N ASN A 7 19.52 18.85 22.81
CA ASN A 7 20.03 19.62 21.67
C ASN A 7 19.87 18.82 20.38
N GLY A 8 18.61 18.73 19.95
CA GLY A 8 18.25 18.38 18.58
C GLY A 8 17.33 19.47 18.08
N THR A 9 17.88 20.47 17.39
CA THR A 9 17.12 21.45 16.60
C THR A 9 16.21 20.72 15.61
N GLN A 10 14.99 20.41 16.04
CA GLN A 10 13.89 20.16 15.12
C GLN A 10 13.71 21.45 14.33
N ARG A 11 13.99 21.39 13.02
CA ARG A 11 13.57 22.47 12.13
C ARG A 11 12.05 22.63 12.33
N PRO A 12 11.54 23.84 12.63
CA PRO A 12 10.10 24.04 12.70
C PRO A 12 9.50 23.63 11.37
N PHE A 13 8.55 22.69 11.39
CA PHE A 13 7.75 22.37 10.22
C PHE A 13 7.06 23.67 9.77
N PRO A 14 7.11 24.03 8.47
CA PRO A 14 6.37 25.19 7.99
C PRO A 14 4.90 25.03 8.39
N SER A 15 4.27 26.10 8.88
CA SER A 15 2.84 26.15 9.16
C SER A 15 2.08 25.78 7.89
N ARG A 16 1.69 24.51 7.76
CA ARG A 16 1.03 24.04 6.55
C ARG A 16 -0.36 24.66 6.52
N GLU A 17 -0.72 25.23 5.37
CA GLU A 17 -2.12 25.41 5.00
C GLU A 17 -2.87 24.09 5.22
N MET A 18 -4.16 24.17 5.53
CA MET A 18 -5.00 23.00 5.79
C MET A 18 -4.86 21.97 4.66
N VAL A 19 -4.58 20.72 5.02
CA VAL A 19 -4.37 19.64 4.05
C VAL A 19 -5.59 19.53 3.14
N LYS A 20 -5.33 19.48 1.83
CA LYS A 20 -6.36 19.44 0.80
C LYS A 20 -6.35 18.09 0.08
N ILE A 21 -7.50 17.45 -0.01
CA ILE A 21 -7.60 16.05 -0.44
C ILE A 21 -8.60 15.93 -1.58
N ALA A 22 -8.13 15.45 -2.75
CA ALA A 22 -9.03 15.07 -3.84
C ALA A 22 -9.64 13.69 -3.57
N VAL A 23 -10.95 13.58 -3.74
CA VAL A 23 -11.71 12.34 -3.58
C VAL A 23 -12.37 12.02 -4.91
N ASP A 24 -11.97 10.92 -5.54
CA ASP A 24 -12.68 10.33 -6.68
C ASP A 24 -14.07 9.90 -6.23
N ALA A 25 -15.07 10.72 -6.55
CA ALA A 25 -16.44 10.52 -6.09
C ALA A 25 -17.15 9.37 -6.81
N MET A 26 -16.56 8.85 -7.88
CA MET A 26 -17.20 7.89 -8.79
C MET A 26 -16.70 6.46 -8.61
N GLY A 27 -15.61 6.27 -7.87
CA GLY A 27 -15.04 4.96 -7.58
C GLY A 27 -15.73 4.26 -6.42
N GLY A 28 -16.08 2.98 -6.59
CA GLY A 28 -16.63 2.10 -5.57
C GLY A 28 -18.07 1.65 -5.82
N ASP A 29 -18.47 0.55 -5.18
CA ASP A 29 -19.76 -0.12 -5.36
C ASP A 29 -20.96 0.75 -4.89
N TYR A 30 -20.70 1.64 -3.93
CA TYR A 30 -21.69 2.55 -3.34
C TYR A 30 -21.49 4.01 -3.77
N ALA A 31 -20.67 4.23 -4.81
CA ALA A 31 -20.48 5.55 -5.39
C ALA A 31 -21.72 5.98 -6.21
N PRO A 32 -22.02 7.29 -6.27
CA PRO A 32 -21.31 8.38 -5.59
C PRO A 32 -21.80 8.65 -4.17
N ASP A 33 -22.95 8.09 -3.77
CA ASP A 33 -23.67 8.50 -2.56
C ASP A 33 -22.87 8.31 -1.27
N GLU A 34 -22.30 7.12 -1.03
CA GLU A 34 -21.54 6.87 0.21
C GLU A 34 -20.18 7.60 0.21
N ILE A 35 -19.59 7.83 -0.97
CA ILE A 35 -18.34 8.60 -1.09
C ILE A 35 -18.57 10.07 -0.74
N ILE A 36 -19.60 10.70 -1.32
CA ILE A 36 -19.96 12.09 -1.03
C ILE A 36 -20.33 12.25 0.46
N LYS A 37 -21.12 11.32 1.00
CA LYS A 37 -21.51 11.33 2.43
C LYS A 37 -20.30 11.26 3.35
N GLY A 38 -19.33 10.41 3.05
CA GLY A 38 -18.08 10.31 3.82
C GLY A 38 -17.22 11.56 3.70
N ALA A 39 -17.08 12.12 2.49
CA ALA A 39 -16.40 13.38 2.23
C ALA A 39 -17.00 14.56 3.02
N VAL A 40 -18.34 14.68 3.04
CA VAL A 40 -19.03 15.71 3.83
C VAL A 40 -18.82 15.50 5.33
N THR A 41 -18.84 14.25 5.79
CA THR A 41 -18.58 13.91 7.20
C THR A 41 -17.16 14.33 7.60
N ALA A 42 -16.18 14.08 6.74
CA ALA A 42 -14.81 14.50 6.98
C ALA A 42 -14.63 16.03 6.97
N ALA A 43 -15.26 16.72 6.02
CA ALA A 43 -15.20 18.18 5.95
C ALA A 43 -15.81 18.86 7.18
N ARG A 44 -16.81 18.25 7.82
CA ARG A 44 -17.41 18.74 9.08
C ARG A 44 -16.45 18.74 10.27
N ARG A 45 -15.34 17.99 10.22
CA ARG A 45 -14.32 18.03 11.27
C ARG A 45 -13.54 19.34 11.28
N GLY A 46 -13.53 20.09 10.17
CA GLY A 46 -12.86 21.39 10.06
C GLY A 46 -11.32 21.30 10.02
N ASP A 47 -10.77 20.12 9.75
CA ASP A 47 -9.34 19.82 9.80
C ASP A 47 -8.76 19.37 8.44
N VAL A 48 -9.57 19.46 7.38
CA VAL A 48 -9.22 19.07 6.01
C VAL A 48 -10.10 19.82 5.01
N GLU A 49 -9.53 20.22 3.87
CA GLU A 49 -10.30 20.64 2.71
C GLU A 49 -10.52 19.46 1.77
N VAL A 50 -11.77 19.23 1.35
CA VAL A 50 -12.14 18.11 0.47
C VAL A 50 -12.49 18.62 -0.92
N VAL A 51 -11.91 18.00 -1.95
CA VAL A 51 -12.20 18.29 -3.36
C VAL A 51 -12.84 17.05 -3.99
N LEU A 52 -14.15 17.07 -4.20
CA LEU A 52 -14.86 15.99 -4.88
C LEU A 52 -14.60 16.06 -6.39
N VAL A 53 -14.21 14.94 -7.00
CA VAL A 53 -13.91 14.85 -8.43
C VAL A 53 -14.84 13.86 -9.12
N GLY A 54 -15.53 14.30 -10.17
CA GLY A 54 -16.52 13.50 -10.91
C GLY A 54 -17.44 14.39 -11.74
N PRO A 55 -18.43 13.81 -12.46
CA PRO A 55 -19.31 14.57 -13.33
C PRO A 55 -20.10 15.64 -12.55
N ALA A 56 -20.00 16.90 -12.98
CA ALA A 56 -20.53 18.05 -12.25
C ALA A 56 -22.02 17.94 -11.90
N SER A 57 -22.83 17.37 -12.79
CA SER A 57 -24.27 17.15 -12.56
C SER A 57 -24.54 16.17 -11.41
N ILE A 58 -23.74 15.09 -11.34
CA ILE A 58 -23.84 14.07 -10.30
C ILE A 58 -23.37 14.64 -8.97
N LEU A 59 -22.22 15.33 -8.95
CA LEU A 59 -21.70 15.96 -7.73
C LEU A 59 -22.67 16.99 -7.17
N LYS A 60 -23.24 17.86 -8.01
CA LYS A 60 -24.20 18.89 -7.60
C LYS A 60 -25.45 18.28 -6.97
N SER A 61 -25.97 17.19 -7.55
CA SER A 61 -27.15 16.46 -7.04
C SER A 61 -26.85 15.69 -5.74
N GLY A 62 -25.68 15.05 -5.66
CA GLY A 62 -25.28 14.30 -4.47
C GLY A 62 -25.04 15.23 -3.27
N ILE A 63 -24.36 16.35 -3.49
CA ILE A 63 -23.97 17.27 -2.42
C ILE A 63 -25.14 18.13 -1.91
N SER A 64 -26.18 18.36 -2.71
CA SER A 64 -27.35 19.17 -2.31
C SER A 64 -28.19 18.52 -1.21
N LYS A 65 -27.93 17.24 -0.91
CA LYS A 65 -28.58 16.50 0.18
C LYS A 65 -28.07 16.89 1.57
N TYR A 66 -27.02 17.70 1.66
CA TYR A 66 -26.34 18.03 2.91
C TYR A 66 -26.27 19.55 3.13
N ASP A 67 -26.35 19.96 4.40
CA ASP A 67 -25.92 21.30 4.80
C ASP A 67 -24.39 21.40 4.72
N ARG A 68 -23.93 22.48 4.10
CA ARG A 68 -22.53 22.76 3.74
C ARG A 68 -22.07 24.13 4.21
N GLU A 69 -22.89 24.85 4.97
CA GLU A 69 -22.47 26.15 5.49
C GLU A 69 -21.20 25.98 6.35
N GLY A 70 -20.17 26.79 6.05
CA GLY A 70 -18.87 26.71 6.72
C GLY A 70 -18.00 25.48 6.38
N LEU A 71 -18.45 24.56 5.50
CA LEU A 71 -17.65 23.39 5.13
C LEU A 71 -16.66 23.71 4.01
N LEU A 72 -15.41 23.29 4.19
CA LEU A 72 -14.35 23.38 3.19
C LEU A 72 -14.45 22.20 2.21
N ILE A 73 -15.49 22.24 1.37
CA ILE A 73 -15.74 21.23 0.34
C ILE A 73 -16.00 21.88 -1.02
N SER A 74 -15.22 21.48 -2.02
CA SER A 74 -15.33 21.97 -3.40
C SER A 74 -15.52 20.81 -4.39
N GLN A 75 -15.86 21.14 -5.63
CA GLN A 75 -16.13 20.19 -6.70
C GLN A 75 -15.25 20.50 -7.91
N VAL A 76 -14.70 19.47 -8.55
CA VAL A 76 -13.99 19.57 -9.82
C VAL A 76 -14.65 18.60 -10.80
N ASP A 77 -14.99 19.13 -11.96
CA ASP A 77 -15.64 18.35 -13.01
C ASP A 77 -14.67 17.35 -13.65
N ALA A 78 -15.20 16.16 -13.91
CA ALA A 78 -14.55 15.10 -14.66
C ALA A 78 -15.63 14.27 -15.36
N GLU A 79 -15.74 14.41 -16.68
CA GLU A 79 -16.85 13.82 -17.45
C GLU A 79 -16.79 12.29 -17.50
N ALA A 80 -15.58 11.73 -17.56
CA ALA A 80 -15.37 10.30 -17.71
C ALA A 80 -15.24 9.57 -16.36
N VAL A 81 -15.59 8.28 -16.38
CA VAL A 81 -15.42 7.36 -15.25
C VAL A 81 -14.82 6.05 -15.77
N ILE A 82 -13.87 5.49 -15.02
CA ILE A 82 -13.34 4.16 -15.28
C ILE A 82 -14.15 3.17 -14.45
N LYS A 83 -14.78 2.20 -15.13
CA LYS A 83 -15.58 1.15 -14.49
C LYS A 83 -14.69 -0.02 -14.10
N GLU A 84 -15.15 -0.77 -13.11
CA GLU A 84 -14.51 -2.01 -12.70
C GLU A 84 -14.49 -3.03 -13.86
N GLY A 85 -13.40 -3.77 -14.00
CA GLY A 85 -13.21 -4.75 -15.07
C GLY A 85 -12.64 -4.19 -16.40
N GLU A 86 -12.53 -2.87 -16.55
CA GLU A 86 -11.78 -2.30 -17.67
C GLU A 86 -10.26 -2.55 -17.48
N HIS A 87 -9.54 -2.87 -18.56
CA HIS A 87 -8.09 -3.06 -18.48
C HIS A 87 -7.42 -1.73 -18.04
N PRO A 88 -6.75 -1.67 -16.87
CA PRO A 88 -6.36 -0.42 -16.24
C PRO A 88 -5.57 0.54 -17.12
N ALA A 89 -4.50 0.04 -17.77
CA ALA A 89 -3.64 0.84 -18.62
C ALA A 89 -4.35 1.41 -19.86
N LEU A 90 -5.31 0.65 -20.42
CA LEU A 90 -6.06 1.09 -21.59
C LEU A 90 -7.16 2.07 -21.21
N ALA A 91 -7.80 1.87 -20.06
CA ALA A 91 -8.84 2.75 -19.55
C ALA A 91 -8.30 4.15 -19.28
N VAL A 92 -7.20 4.26 -18.52
CA VAL A 92 -6.58 5.57 -18.21
C VAL A 92 -6.07 6.25 -19.48
N ARG A 93 -5.50 5.50 -20.43
CA ARG A 93 -5.04 6.05 -21.71
C ARG A 93 -6.19 6.59 -22.58
N ARG A 94 -7.34 5.89 -22.59
CA ARG A 94 -8.52 6.26 -23.40
C ARG A 94 -9.37 7.34 -22.73
N LYS A 95 -9.35 7.42 -21.41
CA LYS A 95 -10.15 8.34 -20.58
C LYS A 95 -9.22 9.18 -19.69
N PRO A 96 -8.35 10.04 -20.26
CA PRO A 96 -7.39 10.82 -19.49
C PRO A 96 -8.05 11.86 -18.58
N ASP A 97 -9.33 12.14 -18.81
CA ASP A 97 -10.24 13.03 -18.06
C ASP A 97 -11.16 12.27 -17.10
N ALA A 98 -10.89 10.99 -16.85
CA ALA A 98 -11.64 10.23 -15.84
C ALA A 98 -11.46 10.83 -14.44
N SER A 99 -12.46 10.70 -13.57
CA SER A 99 -12.46 11.22 -12.19
C SER A 99 -11.15 10.95 -11.43
N ILE A 100 -10.67 9.70 -11.42
CA ILE A 100 -9.40 9.33 -10.80
C ILE A 100 -8.18 9.99 -11.48
N ALA A 101 -8.15 10.07 -12.81
CA ALA A 101 -7.06 10.70 -13.54
C ALA A 101 -7.01 12.21 -13.28
N VAL A 102 -8.17 12.87 -13.23
CA VAL A 102 -8.29 14.30 -12.87
C VAL A 102 -7.84 14.53 -11.44
N ALA A 103 -8.26 13.70 -10.48
CA ALA A 103 -7.84 13.80 -9.09
C ALA A 103 -6.31 13.71 -8.94
N VAL A 104 -5.66 12.78 -9.64
CA VAL A 104 -4.19 12.66 -9.64
C VAL A 104 -3.52 13.84 -10.34
N LYS A 105 -4.09 14.38 -11.43
CA LYS A 105 -3.57 15.59 -12.08
C LYS A 105 -3.64 16.82 -11.18
N LEU A 106 -4.67 16.95 -10.34
CA LEU A 106 -4.74 18.01 -9.33
C LEU A 106 -3.57 17.90 -8.35
N ALA A 107 -3.26 16.68 -7.89
CA ALA A 107 -2.12 16.45 -6.99
C ALA A 107 -0.78 16.79 -7.68
N LYS A 108 -0.60 16.37 -8.93
CA LYS A 108 0.58 16.73 -9.73
C LYS A 108 0.75 18.24 -9.90
N ALA A 109 -0.35 18.97 -10.03
CA ALA A 109 -0.37 20.42 -10.15
C ALA A 109 -0.21 21.16 -8.81
N GLY A 110 -0.04 20.44 -7.69
CA GLY A 110 0.05 21.03 -6.35
C GLY A 110 -1.25 21.67 -5.87
N LYS A 111 -2.40 21.30 -6.47
CA LYS A 111 -3.72 21.83 -6.09
C LYS A 111 -4.38 21.04 -4.96
N VAL A 112 -3.88 19.85 -4.67
CA VAL A 112 -4.25 19.00 -3.53
C VAL A 112 -3.00 18.26 -3.06
N ASP A 113 -2.97 17.85 -1.80
CA ASP A 113 -1.86 17.14 -1.17
C ASP A 113 -1.99 15.61 -1.26
N ALA A 114 -3.22 15.10 -1.37
CA ALA A 114 -3.51 13.68 -1.44
C ALA A 114 -4.71 13.35 -2.34
N VAL A 115 -4.78 12.09 -2.78
CA VAL A 115 -5.87 11.54 -3.60
C VAL A 115 -6.46 10.31 -2.95
N LEU A 116 -7.79 10.17 -2.97
CA LEU A 116 -8.53 8.99 -2.52
C LEU A 116 -9.36 8.40 -3.65
N SER A 117 -9.45 7.08 -3.71
CA SER A 117 -10.40 6.38 -4.59
C SER A 117 -10.78 5.01 -4.01
N ALA A 118 -12.06 4.67 -4.09
CA ALA A 118 -12.57 3.30 -3.93
C ALA A 118 -12.77 2.60 -5.28
N GLY A 119 -12.33 3.19 -6.39
CA GLY A 119 -12.42 2.59 -7.71
C GLY A 119 -11.38 1.49 -7.94
N SER A 120 -11.23 1.08 -9.19
CA SER A 120 -10.24 0.05 -9.57
C SER A 120 -8.83 0.40 -9.08
N THR A 121 -8.28 -0.44 -8.19
CA THR A 121 -6.90 -0.34 -7.68
C THR A 121 -5.89 -0.18 -8.83
N GLY A 122 -6.07 -0.96 -9.89
CA GLY A 122 -5.20 -0.90 -11.06
C GLY A 122 -5.30 0.45 -11.79
N ALA A 123 -6.50 0.99 -11.98
CA ALA A 123 -6.68 2.27 -12.68
C ALA A 123 -6.13 3.45 -11.86
N ALA A 124 -6.30 3.41 -10.54
CA ALA A 124 -5.72 4.38 -9.63
C ALA A 124 -4.18 4.30 -9.63
N ALA A 125 -3.61 3.09 -9.59
CA ALA A 125 -2.17 2.89 -9.65
C ALA A 125 -1.57 3.37 -10.98
N VAL A 126 -2.19 3.01 -12.11
CA VAL A 126 -1.76 3.49 -13.44
C VAL A 126 -1.85 5.02 -13.51
N SER A 127 -2.94 5.63 -13.02
CA SER A 127 -3.08 7.09 -13.02
C SER A 127 -1.98 7.75 -12.19
N ALA A 128 -1.71 7.23 -10.99
CA ALA A 128 -0.64 7.70 -10.12
C ALA A 128 0.74 7.61 -10.79
N ILE A 129 1.08 6.46 -11.38
CA ILE A 129 2.34 6.27 -12.12
C ILE A 129 2.42 7.28 -13.27
N GLN A 130 1.36 7.41 -14.07
CA GLN A 130 1.37 8.22 -15.29
C GLN A 130 1.52 9.71 -15.00
N PHE A 131 0.86 10.23 -13.96
CA PHE A 131 0.81 11.68 -13.72
C PHE A 131 1.73 12.15 -12.59
N LEU A 132 1.86 11.39 -11.49
CA LEU A 132 2.78 11.74 -10.40
C LEU A 132 4.21 11.26 -10.69
N GLY A 133 4.33 10.09 -11.34
CA GLY A 133 5.61 9.43 -11.57
C GLY A 133 6.07 8.58 -10.38
N MET A 134 6.97 7.66 -10.66
CA MET A 134 7.61 6.80 -9.66
C MET A 134 8.67 7.55 -8.87
N MET A 135 8.87 7.17 -7.61
CA MET A 135 10.04 7.62 -6.87
C MET A 135 11.32 7.06 -7.51
N PRO A 136 12.43 7.82 -7.54
CA PRO A 136 13.69 7.34 -8.11
C PRO A 136 14.14 6.00 -7.50
N GLY A 137 14.35 5.02 -8.39
CA GLY A 137 14.77 3.65 -8.05
C GLY A 137 13.71 2.79 -7.36
N ILE A 138 12.42 3.13 -7.50
CA ILE A 138 11.32 2.20 -7.39
C ILE A 138 10.70 2.02 -8.79
N ASP A 139 10.64 0.79 -9.28
CA ASP A 139 10.12 0.50 -10.62
C ASP A 139 8.61 0.28 -10.65
N ARG A 140 8.03 -0.17 -9.53
CA ARG A 140 6.61 -0.49 -9.39
C ARG A 140 6.03 0.02 -8.08
N PRO A 141 4.83 0.63 -8.09
CA PRO A 141 4.19 1.02 -6.85
C PRO A 141 3.65 -0.21 -6.14
N THR A 142 3.54 -0.19 -4.82
CA THR A 142 3.14 -1.38 -4.04
C THR A 142 2.13 -1.05 -2.96
N VAL A 143 1.39 -2.05 -2.50
CA VAL A 143 0.45 -1.92 -1.37
C VAL A 143 1.05 -2.63 -0.17
N CYS A 144 1.17 -1.91 0.94
CA CYS A 144 1.57 -2.48 2.23
C CYS A 144 0.35 -2.88 3.04
N ALA A 145 0.37 -4.11 3.56
CA ALA A 145 -0.73 -4.72 4.30
C ALA A 145 -0.24 -5.14 5.69
N PRO A 146 -0.38 -4.30 6.72
CA PRO A 146 0.05 -4.69 8.06
C PRO A 146 -0.79 -5.85 8.60
N LEU A 147 -0.25 -6.64 9.51
CA LEU A 147 -1.01 -7.65 10.22
C LEU A 147 -1.24 -7.10 11.62
N VAL A 148 -2.48 -7.07 12.11
CA VAL A 148 -2.78 -6.43 13.40
C VAL A 148 -2.78 -7.45 14.52
N GLY A 149 -3.49 -8.55 14.35
CA GLY A 149 -3.80 -9.46 15.44
C GLY A 149 -2.62 -10.34 15.78
N PHE A 150 -2.55 -11.50 15.12
CA PHE A 150 -1.55 -12.51 15.43
C PHE A 150 -0.10 -12.06 15.19
N ALA A 151 0.13 -10.99 14.42
CA ALA A 151 1.46 -10.48 14.10
C ALA A 151 1.49 -8.93 14.00
N PRO A 152 1.22 -8.18 15.09
CA PRO A 152 0.96 -6.72 15.10
C PRO A 152 2.10 -5.84 14.56
N LYS A 153 3.30 -6.42 14.44
CA LYS A 153 4.53 -5.74 14.00
C LYS A 153 5.03 -6.29 12.67
N THR A 154 4.11 -6.80 11.86
CA THR A 154 4.41 -7.41 10.57
C THR A 154 3.63 -6.71 9.46
N VAL A 155 4.26 -6.55 8.30
CA VAL A 155 3.65 -6.02 7.08
C VAL A 155 3.96 -6.94 5.91
N LEU A 156 2.93 -7.25 5.14
CA LEU A 156 3.00 -7.99 3.89
C LEU A 156 3.09 -7.00 2.71
N VAL A 157 4.00 -7.26 1.78
CA VAL A 157 4.23 -6.43 0.59
C VAL A 157 4.57 -7.36 -0.58
N ASP A 158 3.85 -7.44 -1.68
CA ASP A 158 2.78 -6.57 -2.15
C ASP A 158 1.38 -7.13 -1.85
N GLY A 159 0.50 -6.29 -1.29
CA GLY A 159 -0.89 -6.64 -1.01
C GLY A 159 -1.78 -6.80 -2.25
N GLY A 160 -1.35 -6.39 -3.45
CA GLY A 160 -2.15 -6.67 -4.64
C GLY A 160 -1.91 -5.82 -5.88
N ALA A 161 -0.87 -4.99 -5.92
CA ALA A 161 -0.66 -4.07 -7.04
C ALA A 161 0.05 -4.70 -8.25
N ASN A 162 0.93 -5.69 -8.05
CA ASN A 162 1.83 -6.24 -9.07
C ASN A 162 1.76 -7.77 -9.18
N VAL A 163 1.01 -8.25 -10.17
CA VAL A 163 0.92 -9.70 -10.48
C VAL A 163 2.22 -10.21 -11.09
N ASP A 164 2.69 -9.57 -12.16
CA ASP A 164 3.92 -9.98 -12.85
C ASP A 164 5.14 -9.24 -12.29
N CYS A 165 5.76 -9.85 -11.28
CA CYS A 165 6.94 -9.30 -10.62
C CYS A 165 8.25 -9.82 -11.23
N LYS A 166 9.29 -8.97 -11.15
CA LYS A 166 10.69 -9.33 -11.39
C LYS A 166 11.47 -9.25 -10.07
N PRO A 167 12.65 -9.88 -9.96
CA PRO A 167 13.43 -9.87 -8.72
C PRO A 167 13.74 -8.47 -8.16
N GLU A 168 14.03 -7.50 -9.03
CA GLU A 168 14.27 -6.09 -8.65
C GLU A 168 13.02 -5.41 -8.03
N HIS A 169 11.81 -5.87 -8.38
CA HIS A 169 10.58 -5.36 -7.76
C HIS A 169 10.47 -5.83 -6.31
N LEU A 170 10.85 -7.08 -6.01
CA LEU A 170 10.80 -7.62 -4.64
C LEU A 170 11.81 -6.91 -3.72
N LEU A 171 12.97 -6.51 -4.25
CA LEU A 171 13.87 -5.61 -3.53
C LEU A 171 13.18 -4.27 -3.21
N SER A 172 12.52 -3.64 -4.19
CA SER A 172 11.78 -2.40 -3.97
C SER A 172 10.70 -2.56 -2.88
N PHE A 173 9.99 -3.69 -2.88
CA PHE A 173 8.97 -4.02 -1.88
C PHE A 173 9.56 -4.21 -0.48
N ALA A 174 10.70 -4.87 -0.38
CA ALA A 174 11.44 -5.03 0.87
C ALA A 174 11.84 -3.67 1.47
N VAL A 175 12.30 -2.75 0.63
CA VAL A 175 12.66 -1.39 1.06
C VAL A 175 11.44 -0.64 1.56
N VAL A 176 10.37 -0.58 0.76
CA VAL A 176 9.12 0.08 1.16
C VAL A 176 8.58 -0.51 2.46
N GLY A 177 8.54 -1.84 2.58
CA GLY A 177 8.09 -2.53 3.78
C GLY A 177 8.96 -2.25 5.00
N SER A 178 10.29 -2.11 4.83
CA SER A 178 11.21 -1.75 5.92
C SER A 178 10.92 -0.34 6.45
N VAL A 179 10.68 0.61 5.55
CA VAL A 179 10.27 1.97 5.93
C VAL A 179 8.93 1.94 6.65
N TYR A 180 7.96 1.18 6.11
CA TYR A 180 6.66 0.99 6.73
C TYR A 180 6.78 0.47 8.16
N ALA A 181 7.50 -0.64 8.36
CA ALA A 181 7.68 -1.27 9.65
C ALA A 181 8.39 -0.32 10.65
N LYS A 182 9.38 0.44 10.19
CA LYS A 182 10.12 1.40 11.04
C LYS A 182 9.27 2.60 11.44
N LYS A 183 8.58 3.22 10.49
CA LYS A 183 7.86 4.49 10.70
C LYS A 183 6.45 4.30 11.24
N LEU A 184 5.75 3.27 10.80
CA LEU A 184 4.34 3.07 11.12
C LEU A 184 4.11 1.95 12.14
N LEU A 185 4.99 0.94 12.20
CA LEU A 185 4.89 -0.16 13.18
C LEU A 185 5.87 -0.04 14.35
N GLY A 186 6.73 0.99 14.34
CA GLY A 186 7.70 1.24 15.41
C GLY A 186 8.73 0.11 15.57
N VAL A 187 9.18 -0.49 14.46
CA VAL A 187 10.20 -1.55 14.42
C VAL A 187 11.53 -0.97 13.93
N PRO A 188 12.50 -0.63 14.81
CA PRO A 188 13.70 0.11 14.41
C PRO A 188 14.58 -0.64 13.39
N ASN A 189 14.71 -1.96 13.55
CA ASN A 189 15.49 -2.86 12.69
C ASN A 189 14.55 -3.99 12.20
N PRO A 190 13.79 -3.76 11.11
CA PRO A 190 12.81 -4.70 10.64
C PRO A 190 13.46 -5.90 9.93
N LYS A 191 13.11 -7.10 10.36
CA LYS A 191 13.50 -8.34 9.68
C LYS A 191 12.69 -8.54 8.40
N VAL A 192 13.39 -8.75 7.29
CA VAL A 192 12.81 -8.94 5.97
C VAL A 192 12.87 -10.40 5.57
N ALA A 193 11.78 -10.96 5.05
CA ALA A 193 11.74 -12.31 4.53
C ALA A 193 10.99 -12.41 3.20
N LEU A 194 11.36 -13.38 2.37
CA LEU A 194 10.59 -13.79 1.20
C LEU A 194 9.56 -14.84 1.61
N LEU A 195 8.31 -14.70 1.20
CA LEU A 195 7.32 -15.75 1.39
C LEU A 195 7.51 -16.82 0.31
N SER A 196 7.72 -18.06 0.75
CA SER A 196 8.01 -19.20 -0.13
C SER A 196 7.26 -20.45 0.30
N VAL A 197 7.41 -21.51 -0.49
CA VAL A 197 6.87 -22.86 -0.21
C VAL A 197 7.82 -23.71 0.63
N GLY A 198 8.97 -23.17 1.03
CA GLY A 198 9.97 -23.81 1.88
C GLY A 198 10.96 -22.78 2.41
N ALA A 199 11.51 -23.03 3.60
CA ALA A 199 12.45 -22.12 4.26
C ALA A 199 13.87 -22.15 3.67
N GLU A 200 14.22 -23.18 2.89
CA GLU A 200 15.53 -23.30 2.26
C GLU A 200 15.72 -22.29 1.11
N GLU A 201 16.94 -21.80 0.92
CA GLU A 201 17.30 -20.77 -0.07
C GLU A 201 16.84 -21.11 -1.51
N GLY A 202 17.00 -22.37 -1.93
CA GLY A 202 16.63 -22.81 -3.27
C GLY A 202 15.13 -23.11 -3.48
N LYS A 203 14.27 -22.90 -2.47
CA LYS A 203 12.84 -23.19 -2.57
C LYS A 203 12.04 -21.97 -2.99
N GLY A 204 10.96 -22.23 -3.72
CA GLY A 204 10.06 -21.20 -4.23
C GLY A 204 9.97 -21.22 -5.74
N SER A 205 9.18 -20.29 -6.26
CA SER A 205 9.14 -20.02 -7.70
C SER A 205 10.49 -19.48 -8.18
N ARG A 206 10.68 -19.43 -9.50
CA ARG A 206 11.85 -18.81 -10.12
C ARG A 206 12.06 -17.37 -9.62
N LEU A 207 10.98 -16.61 -9.47
CA LEU A 207 11.00 -15.26 -8.92
C LEU A 207 11.64 -15.22 -7.52
N ILE A 208 11.23 -16.11 -6.61
CA ILE A 208 11.77 -16.18 -5.25
C ILE A 208 13.25 -16.56 -5.26
N GLN A 209 13.60 -17.60 -6.02
CA GLN A 209 14.99 -18.08 -6.13
C GLN A 209 15.93 -17.00 -6.69
N GLU A 210 15.49 -16.26 -7.70
CA GLU A 210 16.28 -15.16 -8.30
C GLU A 210 16.31 -13.91 -7.40
N SER A 211 15.30 -13.69 -6.55
CA SER A 211 15.25 -12.55 -5.61
C SER A 211 16.10 -12.76 -4.36
N TYR A 212 16.28 -14.01 -3.92
CA TYR A 212 17.03 -14.36 -2.73
C TYR A 212 18.45 -13.75 -2.71
N PRO A 213 19.32 -13.98 -3.71
CA PRO A 213 20.68 -13.42 -3.68
C PRO A 213 20.70 -11.88 -3.76
N ILE A 214 19.69 -11.26 -4.38
CA ILE A 214 19.55 -9.80 -4.44
C ILE A 214 19.26 -9.25 -3.05
N LEU A 215 18.29 -9.85 -2.32
CA LEU A 215 17.95 -9.41 -0.98
C LEU A 215 19.06 -9.72 0.03
N GLN A 216 19.73 -10.85 -0.09
CA GLN A 216 20.89 -11.19 0.74
C GLN A 216 22.05 -10.18 0.59
N SER A 217 22.20 -9.59 -0.60
CA SER A 217 23.23 -8.57 -0.89
C SER A 217 22.75 -7.12 -0.76
N SER A 218 21.50 -6.89 -0.31
CA SER A 218 20.89 -5.55 -0.26
C SER A 218 21.30 -4.69 0.94
N GLY A 219 21.89 -5.30 1.98
CA GLY A 219 22.18 -4.63 3.26
C GLY A 219 20.95 -4.41 4.15
N LEU A 220 19.79 -4.99 3.79
CA LEU A 220 18.64 -5.14 4.69
C LEU A 220 18.88 -6.30 5.69
N ASP A 221 18.16 -6.31 6.81
CA ASP A 221 18.15 -7.45 7.76
C ASP A 221 17.33 -8.61 7.17
N PHE A 222 17.83 -9.19 6.08
CA PHE A 222 17.19 -10.26 5.34
C PHE A 222 17.44 -11.62 6.01
N ILE A 223 16.38 -12.29 6.45
CA ILE A 223 16.44 -13.56 7.18
C ILE A 223 16.19 -14.79 6.32
N GLY A 224 16.10 -14.62 4.99
CA GLY A 224 15.84 -15.70 4.05
C GLY A 224 14.35 -15.92 3.74
N ASN A 225 14.01 -17.16 3.41
CA ASN A 225 12.65 -17.57 3.09
C ASN A 225 11.88 -17.90 4.38
N ILE A 226 10.58 -17.62 4.37
CA ILE A 226 9.63 -18.09 5.38
C ILE A 226 8.47 -18.81 4.71
N GLU A 227 7.82 -19.71 5.43
CA GLU A 227 6.65 -20.45 4.99
C GLU A 227 5.34 -19.86 5.54
N GLY A 228 4.19 -20.36 5.06
CA GLY A 228 2.87 -19.85 5.47
C GLY A 228 2.58 -19.93 6.98
N ASN A 229 3.13 -20.93 7.67
CA ASN A 229 3.04 -21.08 9.13
C ASN A 229 3.87 -20.04 9.89
N ASP A 230 4.89 -19.47 9.27
CA ASP A 230 5.75 -18.45 9.88
C ASP A 230 5.19 -17.03 9.74
N VAL A 231 4.23 -16.80 8.85
CA VAL A 231 3.60 -15.48 8.62
C VAL A 231 3.09 -14.88 9.93
N LEU A 232 2.50 -15.71 10.81
CA LEU A 232 1.93 -15.29 12.09
C LEU A 232 2.90 -15.46 13.27
N SER A 233 4.11 -15.97 13.04
CA SER A 233 5.07 -16.26 14.12
C SER A 233 5.76 -15.00 14.67
N GLY A 234 5.72 -13.88 13.93
CA GLY A 234 6.50 -12.68 14.24
C GLY A 234 8.00 -12.81 13.95
N ARG A 235 8.44 -13.90 13.29
CA ARG A 235 9.85 -14.09 12.91
C ARG A 235 10.33 -13.03 11.91
N ALA A 236 9.45 -12.58 11.02
CA ALA A 236 9.69 -11.48 10.08
C ALA A 236 8.75 -10.29 10.37
N ASN A 237 9.27 -9.08 10.18
CA ASN A 237 8.48 -7.84 10.24
C ASN A 237 8.03 -7.39 8.85
N VAL A 238 8.77 -7.73 7.81
CA VAL A 238 8.44 -7.42 6.42
C VAL A 238 8.42 -8.73 5.65
N ILE A 239 7.26 -9.10 5.13
CA ILE A 239 7.06 -10.31 4.34
C ILE A 239 6.86 -9.89 2.89
N VAL A 240 7.76 -10.34 2.02
CA VAL A 240 7.82 -9.94 0.62
C VAL A 240 7.28 -11.04 -0.29
N CYS A 241 6.34 -10.68 -1.17
CA CYS A 241 5.70 -11.57 -2.15
C CYS A 241 5.15 -10.79 -3.36
N ASP A 242 4.75 -11.51 -4.41
CA ASP A 242 3.96 -10.95 -5.50
C ASP A 242 2.48 -10.76 -5.10
N ALA A 243 1.73 -10.01 -5.91
CA ALA A 243 0.34 -9.71 -5.65
C ALA A 243 -0.59 -10.93 -5.63
N VAL A 244 -0.26 -12.04 -6.30
CA VAL A 244 -1.12 -13.23 -6.30
C VAL A 244 -1.09 -13.84 -4.91
N LEU A 245 0.10 -14.12 -4.40
CA LEU A 245 0.27 -14.70 -3.07
C LEU A 245 -0.17 -13.71 -1.99
N GLY A 246 0.23 -12.45 -2.13
CA GLY A 246 -0.12 -11.39 -1.19
C GLY A 246 -1.63 -11.22 -1.04
N ASN A 247 -2.35 -11.01 -2.13
CA ASN A 247 -3.81 -10.80 -2.10
C ASN A 247 -4.58 -12.03 -1.59
N VAL A 248 -4.14 -13.24 -1.95
CA VAL A 248 -4.74 -14.48 -1.41
C VAL A 248 -4.55 -14.56 0.10
N LEU A 249 -3.32 -14.35 0.58
CA LEU A 249 -3.00 -14.39 2.01
C LEU A 249 -3.75 -13.31 2.79
N MET A 250 -3.85 -12.11 2.24
CA MET A 250 -4.60 -11.01 2.84
C MET A 250 -6.08 -11.38 3.02
N LYS A 251 -6.77 -11.75 1.94
CA LYS A 251 -8.19 -12.11 2.00
C LYS A 251 -8.46 -13.30 2.90
N PHE A 252 -7.53 -14.27 2.91
CA PHE A 252 -7.59 -15.39 3.83
C PHE A 252 -7.50 -14.90 5.28
N TYR A 253 -6.52 -14.06 5.61
CA TYR A 253 -6.32 -13.50 6.94
C TYR A 253 -7.54 -12.73 7.45
N GLU A 254 -8.08 -11.79 6.65
CA GLU A 254 -9.29 -11.01 6.96
C GLU A 254 -10.51 -11.91 7.24
N SER A 255 -10.61 -13.03 6.50
CA SER A 255 -11.74 -13.96 6.63
C SER A 255 -11.72 -14.75 7.94
N ILE A 256 -10.55 -14.99 8.56
CA ILE A 256 -10.41 -15.88 9.73
C ILE A 256 -11.39 -15.48 10.84
N GLY A 257 -11.45 -14.21 11.22
CA GLY A 257 -12.26 -13.73 12.34
C GLY A 257 -13.75 -13.90 12.10
N GLN A 258 -14.23 -13.54 10.90
CA GLN A 258 -15.65 -13.68 10.54
C GLN A 258 -16.09 -15.14 10.52
N TYR A 259 -15.28 -16.01 9.89
CA TYR A 259 -15.59 -17.44 9.83
C TYR A 259 -15.48 -18.12 11.21
N PHE A 260 -14.51 -17.71 12.03
CA PHE A 260 -14.38 -18.20 13.40
C PHE A 260 -15.61 -17.84 14.25
N VAL A 261 -16.05 -16.59 14.23
CA VAL A 261 -17.27 -16.17 14.95
C VAL A 261 -18.51 -16.90 14.43
N LYS A 262 -18.65 -17.06 13.11
CA LYS A 262 -19.77 -17.81 12.52
C LYS A 262 -19.78 -19.28 12.94
N TRP A 263 -18.61 -19.93 12.96
CA TRP A 263 -18.48 -21.31 13.42
C TRP A 263 -18.80 -21.45 14.92
N LEU A 264 -18.26 -20.54 15.74
CA LEU A 264 -18.43 -20.58 17.19
C LEU A 264 -19.88 -20.30 17.61
N THR A 265 -20.52 -19.30 17.01
CA THR A 265 -21.95 -18.99 17.22
C THR A 265 -22.84 -20.16 16.79
N GLY A 266 -22.52 -20.82 15.66
CA GLY A 266 -23.21 -22.04 15.22
C GLY A 266 -23.08 -23.22 16.20
N LYS A 267 -21.92 -23.39 16.85
CA LYS A 267 -21.69 -24.43 17.86
C LYS A 267 -22.34 -24.13 19.21
N LEU A 268 -22.36 -22.87 19.63
CA LEU A 268 -22.94 -22.44 20.91
C LEU A 268 -24.48 -22.34 20.86
N GLY A 269 -25.09 -22.44 19.68
CA GLY A 269 -26.55 -22.51 19.54
C GLY A 269 -27.27 -21.27 20.08
N ARG A 270 -28.25 -21.46 20.97
CA ARG A 270 -29.06 -20.38 21.58
C ARG A 270 -28.49 -19.80 22.88
N LEU A 271 -27.26 -20.15 23.26
CA LEU A 271 -26.63 -19.55 24.44
C LEU A 271 -26.55 -18.02 24.25
N PRO A 272 -26.96 -17.21 25.23
CA PRO A 272 -26.86 -15.76 25.13
C PRO A 272 -25.38 -15.35 25.10
N LEU A 273 -24.88 -15.03 23.90
CA LEU A 273 -23.54 -14.50 23.67
C LEU A 273 -23.50 -13.00 24.03
N ALA A 274 -23.87 -12.68 25.26
CA ALA A 274 -23.88 -11.32 25.79
C ALA A 274 -22.68 -11.11 26.74
N GLY A 275 -22.39 -9.85 27.05
CA GLY A 275 -21.33 -9.50 27.99
C GLY A 275 -19.92 -9.84 27.46
N SER A 276 -19.10 -10.51 28.28
CA SER A 276 -17.69 -10.74 27.94
C SER A 276 -17.47 -11.68 26.76
N VAL A 277 -18.39 -12.62 26.49
CA VAL A 277 -18.29 -13.53 25.34
C VAL A 277 -18.59 -12.80 24.03
N GLY A 278 -19.63 -11.95 24.01
CA GLY A 278 -19.92 -11.09 22.86
C GLY A 278 -18.74 -10.18 22.52
N ARG A 279 -18.17 -9.52 23.54
CA ARG A 279 -16.98 -8.67 23.36
C ARG A 279 -15.78 -9.44 22.81
N LEU A 280 -15.56 -10.68 23.26
CA LEU A 280 -14.48 -11.53 22.74
C LEU A 280 -14.71 -11.89 21.26
N LEU A 281 -15.94 -12.18 20.86
CA LEU A 281 -16.27 -12.46 19.46
C LEU A 281 -16.05 -11.23 18.57
N ASP A 282 -16.51 -10.06 19.01
CA ASP A 282 -16.26 -8.80 18.32
C ASP A 282 -14.76 -8.50 18.23
N GLN A 283 -14.03 -8.77 19.32
CA GLN A 283 -12.57 -8.67 19.33
C GLN A 283 -11.94 -9.63 18.31
N MET A 284 -12.39 -10.88 18.19
CA MET A 284 -11.84 -11.84 17.23
C MET A 284 -12.03 -11.40 15.78
N ILE A 285 -13.19 -10.81 15.43
CA ILE A 285 -13.39 -10.21 14.09
C ILE A 285 -12.45 -9.03 13.91
N SER A 286 -12.27 -8.20 14.94
CA SER A 286 -11.36 -7.05 14.89
C SER A 286 -9.87 -7.43 14.90
N PHE A 287 -9.54 -8.65 15.30
CA PHE A 287 -8.17 -9.10 15.50
C PHE A 287 -7.55 -9.63 14.22
N THR A 288 -8.31 -10.32 13.37
CA THR A 288 -7.80 -10.91 12.13
C THR A 288 -7.74 -9.90 10.97
N ARG A 289 -7.65 -8.63 11.31
CA ARG A 289 -7.76 -7.51 10.38
C ARG A 289 -6.39 -7.09 9.87
N ILE A 290 -6.31 -6.69 8.60
CA ILE A 290 -5.07 -6.18 7.98
C ILE A 290 -4.80 -4.72 8.38
N THR A 291 -5.74 -4.01 8.97
CA THR A 291 -5.41 -2.80 9.74
C THR A 291 -6.25 -2.77 10.99
N ARG A 292 -5.78 -2.11 12.05
CA ARG A 292 -6.35 -2.26 13.41
C ARG A 292 -7.85 -1.93 13.48
N ASP A 293 -8.30 -1.26 12.44
CA ASP A 293 -9.66 -1.12 11.97
C ASP A 293 -9.78 -1.51 10.47
N GLU A 294 -10.32 -2.68 10.11
CA GLU A 294 -10.85 -2.95 8.74
C GLU A 294 -11.97 -1.97 8.39
N SER A 295 -12.48 -1.25 9.39
CA SER A 295 -13.38 -0.12 9.26
C SER A 295 -12.72 1.16 8.72
N ASP A 296 -11.44 1.17 8.33
CA ASP A 296 -10.68 2.38 8.01
C ASP A 296 -10.35 2.66 6.51
N GLY A 297 -11.12 2.13 5.58
CA GLY A 297 -11.13 2.67 4.21
C GLY A 297 -9.85 2.50 3.40
N GLY A 298 -9.09 1.43 3.62
CA GLY A 298 -8.05 0.96 2.70
C GLY A 298 -6.62 1.37 3.05
N GLY A 299 -5.75 1.45 2.04
CA GLY A 299 -4.29 1.55 2.20
C GLY A 299 -3.64 2.54 1.23
N LEU A 300 -2.43 2.99 1.57
CA LEU A 300 -1.66 3.88 0.71
C LEU A 300 -1.00 3.10 -0.43
N LEU A 301 -0.94 3.73 -1.61
CA LEU A 301 -0.11 3.28 -2.72
C LEU A 301 1.31 3.83 -2.53
N TRP A 302 2.27 2.94 -2.35
CA TRP A 302 3.66 3.28 -2.05
C TRP A 302 4.51 3.34 -3.31
N GLY A 303 5.58 4.11 -3.28
CA GLY A 303 6.57 4.18 -4.36
C GLY A 303 6.30 5.20 -5.47
N ILE A 304 5.27 6.03 -5.32
CA ILE A 304 4.92 7.13 -6.24
C ILE A 304 5.30 8.49 -5.64
N ASN A 305 5.50 9.52 -6.46
CA ASN A 305 5.76 10.90 -5.98
C ASN A 305 4.47 11.62 -5.52
N GLY A 306 3.77 11.07 -4.54
CA GLY A 306 2.58 11.67 -3.93
C GLY A 306 1.85 10.73 -2.98
N VAL A 307 0.80 11.22 -2.33
CA VAL A 307 -0.05 10.43 -1.42
C VAL A 307 -1.31 10.02 -2.18
N VAL A 308 -1.45 8.72 -2.45
CA VAL A 308 -2.67 8.14 -3.03
C VAL A 308 -3.16 7.04 -2.10
N HIS A 309 -4.40 7.15 -1.64
CA HIS A 309 -5.05 6.21 -0.73
C HIS A 309 -6.13 5.43 -1.48
N LEU A 310 -5.98 4.11 -1.51
CA LEU A 310 -6.84 3.17 -2.21
C LEU A 310 -7.76 2.51 -1.19
N MET A 311 -9.06 2.77 -1.33
CA MET A 311 -10.09 2.20 -0.48
C MET A 311 -10.61 0.89 -1.08
N HIS A 312 -11.24 0.06 -0.26
CA HIS A 312 -11.96 -1.12 -0.77
C HIS A 312 -13.15 -0.68 -1.62
N GLY A 313 -13.46 -1.41 -2.69
CA GLY A 313 -14.60 -1.10 -3.57
C GLY A 313 -15.94 -1.02 -2.83
N ASN A 314 -16.12 -1.83 -1.78
CA ASN A 314 -17.32 -1.84 -0.95
C ASN A 314 -17.31 -0.79 0.20
N SER A 315 -16.43 0.20 0.14
CA SER A 315 -16.32 1.23 1.19
C SER A 315 -17.59 2.06 1.32
N ARG A 316 -17.96 2.33 2.58
CA ARG A 316 -19.11 3.18 2.94
C ARG A 316 -18.62 4.49 3.56
N ALA A 317 -19.55 5.39 3.88
CA ALA A 317 -19.23 6.75 4.33
C ALA A 317 -18.27 6.79 5.52
N GLN A 318 -18.39 5.85 6.47
CA GLN A 318 -17.50 5.75 7.62
C GLN A 318 -16.05 5.41 7.21
N GLN A 319 -15.88 4.47 6.28
CA GLN A 319 -14.58 4.11 5.73
C GLN A 319 -13.94 5.30 4.99
N VAL A 320 -14.73 6.03 4.21
CA VAL A 320 -14.26 7.22 3.47
C VAL A 320 -13.79 8.32 4.41
N ASP A 321 -14.55 8.61 5.47
CA ASP A 321 -14.19 9.59 6.52
C ASP A 321 -12.82 9.27 7.16
N ARG A 322 -12.61 7.99 7.48
CA ARG A 322 -11.36 7.47 8.06
C ARG A 322 -10.20 7.47 7.07
N ALA A 323 -10.45 7.12 5.80
CA ALA A 323 -9.46 7.19 4.73
C ALA A 323 -8.96 8.63 4.55
N ILE A 324 -9.85 9.63 4.63
CA ILE A 324 -9.48 11.05 4.55
C ILE A 324 -8.57 11.42 5.73
N ALA A 325 -8.91 11.00 6.95
CA ALA A 325 -8.07 11.24 8.13
C ALA A 325 -6.67 10.59 8.00
N ARG A 326 -6.60 9.37 7.44
CA ARG A 326 -5.33 8.66 7.20
C ARG A 326 -4.48 9.35 6.13
N ALA A 327 -5.09 9.75 5.01
CA ALA A 327 -4.41 10.48 3.96
C ALA A 327 -3.87 11.83 4.48
N ARG A 328 -4.63 12.52 5.33
CA ARG A 328 -4.16 13.72 6.04
C ARG A 328 -2.93 13.43 6.90
N CYS A 329 -3.00 12.42 7.76
CA CYS A 329 -1.88 12.01 8.60
C CYS A 329 -0.63 11.67 7.76
N ALA A 330 -0.79 10.97 6.64
CA ALA A 330 0.32 10.65 5.73
C ALA A 330 0.98 11.90 5.11
N VAL A 331 0.19 12.93 4.82
CA VAL A 331 0.70 14.24 4.36
C VAL A 331 1.41 14.96 5.50
N GLU A 332 0.78 15.09 6.67
CA GLU A 332 1.29 15.80 7.85
C GLU A 332 2.61 15.21 8.35
N THR A 333 2.75 13.89 8.30
CA THR A 333 3.96 13.16 8.71
C THR A 333 5.07 13.11 7.66
N ASP A 334 4.87 13.76 6.50
CA ASP A 334 5.77 13.72 5.34
C ASP A 334 6.23 12.30 5.00
N LEU A 335 5.25 11.42 4.81
CA LEU A 335 5.52 10.01 4.53
C LEU A 335 6.29 9.81 3.22
N VAL A 336 5.99 10.63 2.20
CA VAL A 336 6.68 10.61 0.90
C VAL A 336 8.13 11.03 1.05
N GLY A 337 8.42 12.11 1.78
CA GLY A 337 9.79 12.54 2.07
C GLY A 337 10.57 11.50 2.87
N SER A 338 9.92 10.90 3.88
CA SER A 338 10.52 9.81 4.68
C SER A 338 10.88 8.59 3.84
N LEU A 339 10.01 8.18 2.91
CA LEU A 339 10.28 7.06 2.01
C LEU A 339 11.46 7.37 1.09
N ARG A 340 11.51 8.59 0.53
CA ARG A 340 12.62 9.03 -0.33
C ARG A 340 13.96 8.99 0.41
N TYR A 341 14.01 9.50 1.63
CA TYR A 341 15.23 9.51 2.44
C TYR A 341 15.75 8.09 2.74
N GLU A 342 14.88 7.18 3.15
CA GLU A 342 15.31 5.80 3.46
C GLU A 342 15.66 5.01 2.17
N LEU A 343 14.97 5.29 1.05
CA LEU A 343 15.35 4.74 -0.27
C LEU A 343 16.76 5.16 -0.68
N GLU A 344 17.12 6.44 -0.50
CA GLU A 344 18.47 6.93 -0.81
C GLU A 344 19.55 6.22 0.02
N ILE A 345 19.28 5.98 1.31
CA ILE A 345 20.18 5.20 2.19
C ILE A 345 20.36 3.78 1.66
N ILE A 346 19.26 3.09 1.35
CA ILE A 346 19.32 1.70 0.90
C ILE A 346 19.96 1.59 -0.48
N GLN A 347 19.65 2.50 -1.40
CA GLN A 347 20.27 2.53 -2.73
C GLN A 347 21.77 2.81 -2.65
N THR A 348 22.22 3.66 -1.72
CA THR A 348 23.65 3.90 -1.49
C THR A 348 24.34 2.61 -1.04
N LYS A 349 23.76 1.91 -0.07
CA LYS A 349 24.24 0.59 0.38
C LYS A 349 24.28 -0.42 -0.77
N CYS A 350 23.19 -0.56 -1.53
CA CYS A 350 23.13 -1.50 -2.67
C CYS A 350 24.17 -1.17 -3.76
N LYS A 351 24.43 0.10 -4.07
CA LYS A 351 25.41 0.51 -5.09
C LYS A 351 26.85 0.21 -4.68
N GLU A 352 27.20 0.38 -3.40
CA GLU A 352 28.51 0.00 -2.87
C GLU A 352 28.77 -1.52 -3.02
N TYR A 353 27.74 -2.34 -2.83
CA TYR A 353 27.81 -3.80 -3.00
C TYR A 353 27.77 -4.28 -4.47
N LEU A 354 27.06 -3.58 -5.36
CA LEU A 354 27.06 -3.87 -6.81
C LEU A 354 28.35 -3.39 -7.50
N GLY A 355 28.96 -2.30 -7.03
CA GLY A 355 30.24 -1.79 -7.54
C GLY A 355 31.44 -2.69 -7.18
N THR A 356 31.38 -3.35 -6.03
CA THR A 356 32.42 -4.29 -5.57
C THR A 356 32.41 -5.61 -6.34
N LYS A 357 31.24 -6.13 -6.76
CA LYS A 357 31.16 -7.32 -7.63
C LYS A 357 31.63 -7.08 -9.07
N LEU A 358 31.52 -5.85 -9.57
CA LEU A 358 32.06 -5.47 -10.89
C LEU A 358 33.60 -5.39 -10.88
N HIS A 359 34.22 -5.11 -9.73
CA HIS A 359 35.68 -5.11 -9.59
C HIS A 359 36.26 -6.48 -9.22
N SER A 360 35.48 -7.39 -8.61
CA SER A 360 35.94 -8.73 -8.23
C SER A 360 35.70 -9.81 -9.30
N SER A 361 35.04 -9.48 -10.42
CA SER A 361 34.83 -10.39 -11.56
C SER A 361 35.70 -10.06 -12.77
N GLY A 362 36.59 -9.07 -12.65
CA GLY A 362 37.47 -8.59 -13.71
C GLY A 362 38.93 -9.01 -13.54
N THR A 363 39.23 -10.29 -13.30
CA THR A 363 40.59 -10.81 -13.61
C THR A 363 40.59 -12.32 -13.83
N SER A 364 41.16 -12.73 -14.96
CA SER A 364 41.59 -14.09 -15.35
C SER A 364 40.52 -15.05 -15.91
N ALA A 365 40.40 -15.07 -17.24
CA ALA A 365 40.63 -16.28 -18.04
C ALA A 365 40.78 -15.92 -19.53
N THR A 366 42.03 -15.78 -19.96
CA THR A 366 42.44 -15.95 -21.36
C THR A 366 42.44 -17.46 -21.70
N LEU A 367 42.26 -17.80 -22.99
CA LEU A 367 42.27 -19.14 -23.64
C LEU A 367 40.87 -19.75 -23.81
N ALA A 368 40.42 -20.25 -24.98
CA ALA A 368 40.94 -20.34 -26.33
C ALA A 368 39.75 -20.62 -27.27
N ALA A 369 39.90 -20.27 -28.54
CA ALA A 369 38.97 -20.62 -29.62
C ALA A 369 39.03 -22.13 -29.93
N ASP A 370 37.88 -22.76 -30.16
CA ASP A 370 37.57 -23.63 -31.30
C ASP A 370 36.17 -24.29 -31.13
N GLY A 371 35.39 -24.32 -32.23
CA GLY A 371 34.08 -25.01 -32.32
C GLY A 371 34.21 -26.55 -32.35
N PRO A 372 33.13 -27.34 -32.59
CA PRO A 372 32.07 -27.05 -33.57
C PRO A 372 30.61 -27.40 -33.15
N THR A 373 29.72 -27.03 -34.06
CA THR A 373 28.28 -27.29 -34.23
C THR A 373 27.82 -28.75 -34.12
N TYR A 374 26.66 -28.99 -33.46
CA TYR A 374 25.68 -30.07 -33.74
C TYR A 374 24.29 -29.60 -33.26
N SER A 375 23.35 -29.28 -34.16
CA SER A 375 22.31 -30.12 -34.79
C SER A 375 21.12 -30.47 -33.89
N HIS A 376 19.95 -30.01 -34.33
CA HIS A 376 18.60 -30.35 -33.88
C HIS A 376 18.34 -31.84 -33.60
N THR A 377 17.62 -32.12 -32.52
CA THR A 377 16.49 -33.07 -32.50
C THR A 377 15.56 -32.83 -31.30
N SER A 378 14.26 -32.85 -31.62
CA SER A 378 13.06 -33.10 -30.81
C SER A 378 13.20 -33.73 -29.42
N TRP A 379 12.54 -33.17 -28.40
CA TRP A 379 11.18 -33.50 -27.95
C TRP A 379 10.53 -32.30 -27.26
#